data_AF-A0A8S9ZEX4-F1
#
_entry.id   AF-A0A8S9ZEX4-F1
#
_cell.length_a   1.000
_cell.length_b   1.000
_cell.length_c   1.000
_cell.angle_alpha   90.00
_cell.angle_beta   90.00
_cell.angle_gamma   90.00
#
_symmetry.space_group_name_H-M   'P 1'
#
loop_
_entity.id
_entity.type
_entity.pdbx_description
1 polymer ?
#
loop_
_entity_poly.entity_id
_entity_poly.type
_entity_poly.pdbx_seq_one_letter_code
_entity_poly.pdbx_strand_id
1 'polypeptide(L)'
;MGEDQQWFDNVENFCPLRGGRRGETLNKVISSTSKISVDEAEKKFQKELSEAAQQEDPLASMCNYVSWFEEHFPSGKRKFFYPILYKICVTYCSMDIYKNDERLLKIWLKLTENFPESSLAVMEFAFTKGSCRNLAKFYICWSHMYQSIEWWNKAREKLQLALKMNAVPLDLIHKASDELESNIMEMCKQIPEHTFDNEEFENSVESARVTFSRLRGIGRMHFAPIIRLPQEPPGVLSISKKSKTDRFEIFTDDRKSSDQYSSAFKTPLAPSKYFVKRSKISESLINDLDFQALFGMPQEHVDLQITNEENQPQTPYLNSSKLPNFDLKTPIENSFCIYEDINSQQKIEGRTKSKLKLRKELIKEISIEEYFANKIIGKDN
;
A
#
# COMPACT_ATOMS: atom_id res chain seq x y z
N MET A 1 -38.45 10.54 3.81
CA MET A 1 -37.74 9.67 4.77
C MET A 1 -37.17 8.41 4.13
N GLY A 2 -37.67 7.89 2.99
CA GLY A 2 -37.10 6.70 2.35
C GLY A 2 -35.86 6.92 1.48
N GLU A 3 -35.74 8.09 0.84
CA GLU A 3 -34.60 8.40 -0.05
C GLU A 3 -33.28 8.61 0.71
N ASP A 4 -33.34 9.30 1.85
CA ASP A 4 -32.16 9.53 2.69
C ASP A 4 -31.59 8.22 3.26
N GLN A 5 -32.46 7.27 3.63
CA GLN A 5 -32.05 5.97 4.16
C GLN A 5 -31.24 5.17 3.13
N GLN A 6 -31.68 5.12 1.87
CA GLN A 6 -30.95 4.43 0.81
C GLN A 6 -29.56 5.02 0.57
N TRP A 7 -29.40 6.33 0.78
CA TRP A 7 -28.11 6.99 0.66
C TRP A 7 -27.16 6.58 1.80
N PHE A 8 -27.63 6.61 3.04
CA PHE A 8 -26.85 6.16 4.20
C PHE A 8 -26.42 4.70 4.09
N ASP A 9 -27.33 3.83 3.61
CA ASP A 9 -27.04 2.41 3.43
C ASP A 9 -25.94 2.14 2.38
N ASN A 10 -25.68 3.10 1.48
CA ASN A 10 -24.70 2.97 0.39
C ASN A 10 -23.45 3.84 0.55
N VAL A 11 -23.33 4.61 1.64
CA VAL A 11 -22.24 5.59 1.82
C VAL A 11 -20.85 4.94 1.77
N GLU A 12 -20.71 3.71 2.27
CA GLU A 12 -19.45 2.96 2.26
C GLU A 12 -19.03 2.51 0.86
N ASN A 13 -19.98 2.39 -0.08
CA ASN A 13 -19.69 2.11 -1.49
C ASN A 13 -19.26 3.39 -2.26
N PHE A 14 -19.31 4.52 -1.56
CA PHE A 14 -18.88 5.88 -1.86
C PHE A 14 -17.38 6.11 -2.06
N CYS A 15 -16.81 6.04 -3.26
CA CYS A 15 -15.45 6.62 -3.43
C CYS A 15 -15.51 8.17 -3.38
N PRO A 16 -14.79 8.83 -2.44
CA PRO A 16 -14.74 10.28 -2.38
C PRO A 16 -14.00 10.83 -3.60
N LEU A 17 -14.60 11.81 -4.27
CA LEU A 17 -14.01 12.50 -5.42
C LEU A 17 -13.84 13.98 -5.10
N ARG A 18 -12.69 14.57 -5.45
CA ARG A 18 -12.42 16.01 -5.22
C ARG A 18 -13.44 16.94 -5.90
N GLY A 19 -13.98 16.51 -7.05
CA GLY A 19 -15.01 17.25 -7.80
C GLY A 19 -16.45 16.98 -7.35
N GLY A 20 -16.66 16.16 -6.33
CA GLY A 20 -17.99 15.70 -5.93
C GLY A 20 -18.64 14.77 -6.94
N ARG A 21 -19.95 14.52 -6.76
CA ARG A 21 -20.76 13.63 -7.61
C ARG A 21 -22.12 14.22 -7.89
N ARG A 22 -22.70 13.86 -9.03
CA ARG A 22 -24.08 14.23 -9.38
C ARG A 22 -25.05 13.35 -8.61
N GLY A 23 -25.86 13.96 -7.73
CA GLY A 23 -26.83 13.26 -6.89
C GLY A 23 -27.86 12.47 -7.72
N GLU A 24 -28.32 13.03 -8.83
CA GLU A 24 -29.30 12.36 -9.71
C GLU A 24 -28.75 11.06 -10.31
N THR A 25 -27.51 11.06 -10.81
CA THR A 25 -26.89 9.86 -11.38
C THR A 25 -26.64 8.82 -10.30
N LEU A 26 -26.19 9.26 -9.11
CA LEU A 26 -25.96 8.39 -7.97
C LEU A 26 -27.25 7.72 -7.50
N ASN A 27 -28.37 8.46 -7.40
CA ASN A 27 -29.68 7.92 -7.06
C ASN A 27 -30.14 6.91 -8.11
N LYS A 28 -29.98 7.20 -9.41
CA LYS A 28 -30.30 6.24 -10.48
C LYS A 28 -29.50 4.95 -10.34
N VAL A 29 -28.20 5.03 -10.05
CA VAL A 29 -27.33 3.85 -9.90
C VAL A 29 -27.72 3.04 -8.65
N ILE A 30 -28.08 3.70 -7.55
CA ILE A 30 -28.54 3.03 -6.32
C ILE A 30 -29.89 2.33 -6.54
N SER A 31 -30.85 3.02 -7.16
CA SER A 31 -32.19 2.49 -7.40
C SER A 31 -32.24 1.47 -8.55
N SER A 32 -31.24 1.47 -9.45
CA SER A 32 -31.19 0.52 -10.57
C SER A 32 -30.92 -0.91 -10.08
N THR A 33 -31.77 -1.84 -10.49
CA THR A 33 -31.59 -3.28 -10.23
C THR A 33 -30.52 -3.90 -11.13
N SER A 34 -30.31 -3.35 -12.33
CA SER A 34 -29.26 -3.79 -13.27
C SER A 34 -28.03 -2.90 -13.16
N LYS A 35 -27.00 -3.38 -12.47
CA LYS A 35 -25.68 -2.73 -12.42
C LYS A 35 -24.93 -2.99 -13.73
N ILE A 36 -24.35 -1.94 -14.32
CA ILE A 36 -23.53 -2.05 -15.53
C ILE A 36 -22.30 -2.89 -15.22
N SER A 37 -22.03 -3.89 -16.08
CA SER A 37 -20.86 -4.74 -15.93
C SER A 37 -19.59 -4.03 -16.38
N VAL A 38 -18.45 -4.43 -15.81
CA VAL A 38 -17.12 -3.97 -16.24
C VAL A 38 -16.88 -4.27 -17.73
N ASP A 39 -17.31 -5.45 -18.20
CA ASP A 39 -17.18 -5.84 -19.61
C ASP A 39 -18.02 -4.98 -20.55
N GLU A 40 -19.18 -4.49 -20.07
CA GLU A 40 -20.04 -3.59 -20.83
C GLU A 40 -19.44 -2.19 -20.92
N ALA A 41 -18.90 -1.69 -19.82
CA ALA A 41 -18.14 -0.45 -19.79
C ALA A 41 -16.94 -0.51 -20.74
N GLU A 42 -16.22 -1.64 -20.78
CA GLU A 42 -15.10 -1.82 -21.68
C GLU A 42 -15.50 -1.79 -23.17
N LYS A 43 -16.58 -2.48 -23.54
CA LYS A 43 -17.12 -2.43 -24.89
C LYS A 43 -17.54 -1.01 -25.28
N LYS A 44 -18.15 -0.29 -24.34
CA LYS A 44 -18.52 1.12 -24.52
C LYS A 44 -17.28 1.97 -24.77
N PHE A 45 -16.21 1.79 -23.99
CA PHE A 45 -14.94 2.49 -24.21
C PHE A 45 -14.36 2.21 -25.61
N GLN A 46 -14.30 0.95 -26.03
CA GLN A 46 -13.75 0.58 -27.33
C GLN A 46 -14.55 1.21 -28.47
N LYS A 47 -15.88 1.22 -28.34
CA LYS A 47 -16.78 1.89 -29.29
C LYS A 47 -16.50 3.40 -29.33
N GLU A 48 -16.52 4.08 -28.18
CA GLU A 48 -16.28 5.52 -28.12
C GLU A 48 -14.88 5.90 -28.61
N LEU A 49 -13.87 5.08 -28.35
CA LEU A 49 -12.51 5.31 -28.85
C LEU A 49 -12.46 5.23 -30.39
N SER A 50 -13.19 4.27 -30.98
CA SER A 50 -13.28 4.14 -32.44
C SER A 50 -14.07 5.29 -33.10
N GLU A 51 -15.13 5.75 -32.45
CA GLU A 51 -15.97 6.85 -32.93
C GLU A 51 -15.26 8.21 -32.76
N ALA A 52 -14.52 8.38 -31.66
CA ALA A 52 -13.74 9.58 -31.38
C ALA A 52 -12.68 9.84 -32.45
N ALA A 53 -12.09 8.80 -33.05
CA ALA A 53 -11.12 8.96 -34.14
C ALA A 53 -11.70 9.65 -35.40
N GLN A 54 -13.03 9.69 -35.55
CA GLN A 54 -13.72 10.34 -36.67
C GLN A 54 -14.26 11.73 -36.31
N GLN A 55 -14.17 12.13 -35.05
CA GLN A 55 -14.66 13.42 -34.57
C GLN A 55 -13.57 14.50 -34.67
N GLU A 56 -14.00 15.77 -34.65
CA GLU A 56 -13.09 16.92 -34.67
C GLU A 56 -12.32 17.07 -33.35
N ASP A 57 -12.95 16.76 -32.21
CA ASP A 57 -12.32 16.74 -30.88
C ASP A 57 -12.42 15.36 -30.20
N PRO A 58 -11.55 14.40 -30.58
CA PRO A 58 -11.49 13.07 -29.98
C PRO A 58 -11.36 13.07 -28.44
N LEU A 59 -10.60 14.04 -27.87
CA LEU A 59 -10.36 14.11 -26.43
C LEU A 59 -11.65 14.40 -25.65
N ALA A 60 -12.57 15.21 -26.20
CA ALA A 60 -13.84 15.51 -25.56
C ALA A 60 -14.67 14.25 -25.29
N SER A 61 -14.74 13.35 -26.26
CA SER A 61 -15.45 12.06 -26.10
C SER A 61 -14.82 11.20 -25.01
N MET A 62 -13.49 11.21 -24.88
CA MET A 62 -12.80 10.50 -23.80
C MET A 62 -13.03 11.14 -22.43
N CYS A 63 -13.10 12.47 -22.35
CA CYS A 63 -13.51 13.14 -21.12
C CYS A 63 -14.94 12.75 -20.71
N ASN A 64 -15.85 12.68 -21.68
CA ASN A 64 -17.23 12.25 -21.44
C ASN A 64 -17.28 10.79 -20.96
N TYR A 65 -16.47 9.89 -21.55
CA TYR A 65 -16.33 8.52 -21.08
C TYR A 65 -15.86 8.45 -19.62
N VAL A 66 -14.80 9.20 -19.29
CA VAL A 66 -14.21 9.25 -17.94
C VAL A 66 -15.26 9.73 -16.92
N SER A 67 -15.99 10.80 -17.22
CA SER A 67 -17.08 11.28 -16.36
C SER A 67 -18.22 10.28 -16.26
N TRP A 68 -18.62 9.66 -17.37
CA TRP A 68 -19.62 8.60 -17.36
C TRP A 68 -19.20 7.43 -16.46
N PHE A 69 -17.95 6.99 -16.54
CA PHE A 69 -17.45 5.88 -15.74
C PHE A 69 -17.51 6.19 -14.24
N GLU A 70 -17.04 7.36 -13.81
CA GLU A 70 -17.05 7.76 -12.40
C GLU A 70 -18.45 7.81 -11.79
N GLU A 71 -19.45 8.11 -12.61
CA GLU A 71 -20.84 8.18 -12.18
C GLU A 71 -21.52 6.82 -12.11
N HIS A 72 -21.23 5.93 -13.07
CA HIS A 72 -21.86 4.61 -13.16
C HIS A 72 -21.13 3.57 -12.29
N PHE A 73 -19.90 3.86 -11.84
CA PHE A 73 -19.14 3.06 -10.91
C PHE A 73 -18.84 3.82 -9.60
N PRO A 74 -19.81 3.90 -8.67
CA PRO A 74 -19.62 4.64 -7.44
C PRO A 74 -18.47 4.13 -6.54
N SER A 75 -18.12 2.85 -6.64
CA SER A 75 -16.97 2.22 -5.97
C SER A 75 -15.63 2.48 -6.67
N GLY A 76 -15.62 3.22 -7.78
CA GLY A 76 -14.42 3.61 -8.54
C GLY A 76 -13.78 2.50 -9.38
N LYS A 77 -13.87 1.23 -8.97
CA LYS A 77 -13.27 0.08 -9.69
C LYS A 77 -11.84 0.37 -10.18
N ARG A 78 -11.00 0.93 -9.31
CA ARG A 78 -9.68 1.51 -9.62
C ARG A 78 -8.81 0.60 -10.51
N LYS A 79 -8.72 -0.70 -10.18
CA LYS A 79 -7.95 -1.72 -10.92
C LYS A 79 -8.33 -1.82 -12.41
N PHE A 80 -9.60 -1.60 -12.74
CA PHE A 80 -10.07 -1.61 -14.13
C PHE A 80 -9.95 -0.23 -14.80
N PHE A 81 -10.02 0.84 -14.02
CA PHE A 81 -10.08 2.19 -14.57
C PHE A 81 -8.70 2.74 -14.94
N TYR A 82 -7.66 2.47 -14.14
CA TYR A 82 -6.31 3.00 -14.40
C TYR A 82 -5.72 2.58 -15.76
N PRO A 83 -5.91 1.35 -16.29
CA PRO A 83 -5.41 0.99 -17.62
C PRO A 83 -6.13 1.75 -18.74
N ILE A 84 -7.43 2.04 -18.58
CA ILE A 84 -8.20 2.86 -19.52
C ILE A 84 -7.68 4.30 -19.51
N LEU A 85 -7.50 4.88 -18.32
CA LEU A 85 -6.93 6.23 -18.17
C LEU A 85 -5.54 6.32 -18.80
N TYR A 86 -4.67 5.34 -18.53
CA TYR A 86 -3.35 5.25 -19.16
C TYR A 86 -3.45 5.20 -20.70
N LYS A 87 -4.34 4.35 -21.23
CA LYS A 87 -4.54 4.23 -22.67
C LYS A 87 -4.94 5.56 -23.30
N ILE A 88 -5.85 6.29 -22.67
CA ILE A 88 -6.25 7.65 -23.10
C ILE A 88 -5.02 8.57 -23.07
N CYS A 89 -4.33 8.64 -21.93
CA CYS A 89 -3.16 9.50 -21.77
C CYS A 89 -2.09 9.28 -22.85
N VAL A 90 -1.69 8.03 -23.11
CA VAL A 90 -0.65 7.72 -24.10
C VAL A 90 -1.11 8.00 -25.54
N THR A 91 -2.40 7.80 -25.83
CA THR A 91 -2.97 8.06 -27.16
C THR A 91 -2.95 9.56 -27.48
N TYR A 92 -3.36 10.41 -26.53
CA TYR A 92 -3.53 11.84 -26.78
C TYR A 92 -2.31 12.69 -26.42
N CYS A 93 -1.39 12.22 -25.56
CA CYS A 93 -0.17 12.98 -25.23
C CYS A 93 0.76 13.17 -26.43
N SER A 94 0.67 12.28 -27.43
CA SER A 94 1.48 12.35 -28.64
C SER A 94 0.95 13.37 -29.65
N MET A 95 -0.32 13.79 -29.52
CA MET A 95 -0.96 14.74 -30.43
C MET A 95 -0.67 16.18 -30.00
N ASP A 96 -0.08 16.97 -30.91
CA ASP A 96 0.33 18.36 -30.62
C ASP A 96 -0.82 19.25 -30.12
N ILE A 97 -2.03 19.05 -30.65
CA ILE A 97 -3.24 19.79 -30.28
C ILE A 97 -3.62 19.63 -28.79
N TYR A 98 -3.25 18.52 -28.16
CA TYR A 98 -3.62 18.20 -26.77
C TYR A 98 -2.46 18.31 -25.79
N LYS A 99 -1.24 18.60 -26.27
CA LYS A 99 -0.03 18.62 -25.43
C LYS A 99 -0.17 19.51 -24.20
N ASN A 100 -0.88 20.64 -24.30
CA ASN A 100 -1.07 21.58 -23.19
C ASN A 100 -2.55 21.78 -22.83
N ASP A 101 -3.41 20.79 -23.11
CA ASP A 101 -4.83 20.86 -22.78
C ASP A 101 -5.07 20.54 -21.29
N GLU A 102 -5.79 21.40 -20.57
CA GLU A 102 -6.15 21.18 -19.17
C GLU A 102 -7.00 19.92 -18.97
N ARG A 103 -7.78 19.52 -19.96
CA ARG A 103 -8.59 18.29 -19.92
C ARG A 103 -7.71 17.05 -19.87
N LEU A 104 -6.63 17.04 -20.66
CA LEU A 104 -5.66 15.95 -20.63
C LEU A 104 -4.94 15.90 -19.27
N LEU A 105 -4.58 17.06 -18.72
CA LEU A 105 -3.99 17.14 -17.37
C LEU A 105 -4.92 16.52 -16.32
N LYS A 106 -6.22 16.80 -16.37
CA LYS A 106 -7.19 16.18 -15.43
C LYS A 106 -7.20 14.66 -15.53
N ILE A 107 -7.04 14.08 -16.73
CA ILE A 107 -6.99 12.62 -16.92
C ILE A 107 -5.67 12.06 -16.35
N TRP A 108 -4.54 12.74 -16.54
CA TRP A 108 -3.27 12.39 -15.88
C TRP A 108 -3.40 12.38 -14.36
N LEU A 109 -4.02 13.42 -13.78
CA LEU A 109 -4.23 13.48 -12.33
C LEU A 109 -5.16 12.35 -11.85
N LYS A 110 -6.25 12.06 -12.58
CA LYS A 110 -7.10 10.90 -12.28
C LYS A 110 -6.35 9.58 -12.34
N LEU A 111 -5.39 9.43 -13.26
CA LEU A 111 -4.54 8.24 -13.32
C LEU A 111 -3.71 8.11 -12.04
N THR A 112 -3.10 9.21 -11.56
CA THR A 112 -2.35 9.21 -10.30
C THR A 112 -3.21 8.92 -9.07
N GLU A 113 -4.48 9.39 -9.05
CA GLU A 113 -5.43 9.12 -7.97
C GLU A 113 -5.92 7.67 -7.95
N ASN A 114 -5.98 7.01 -9.12
CA ASN A 114 -6.38 5.61 -9.23
C ASN A 114 -5.23 4.63 -8.96
N PHE A 115 -3.99 5.09 -9.04
CA PHE A 115 -2.79 4.29 -8.75
C PHE A 115 -1.75 5.13 -7.97
N PRO A 116 -1.92 5.30 -6.64
CA PRO A 116 -1.12 6.21 -5.84
C PRO A 116 0.34 5.79 -5.69
N GLU A 117 0.62 4.49 -5.71
CA GLU A 117 1.97 3.90 -5.54
C GLU A 117 2.96 4.40 -6.60
N SER A 118 2.50 4.55 -7.85
CA SER A 118 3.32 5.06 -8.96
C SER A 118 2.98 6.49 -9.35
N SER A 119 2.29 7.23 -8.50
CA SER A 119 1.80 8.57 -8.81
C SER A 119 2.92 9.54 -9.23
N LEU A 120 4.06 9.54 -8.51
CA LEU A 120 5.24 10.34 -8.89
C LEU A 120 5.84 9.91 -10.23
N ALA A 121 5.95 8.59 -10.46
CA ALA A 121 6.47 8.04 -11.70
C ALA A 121 5.57 8.36 -12.91
N VAL A 122 4.25 8.36 -12.71
CA VAL A 122 3.27 8.77 -13.74
C VAL A 122 3.45 10.24 -14.12
N MET A 123 3.66 11.13 -13.14
CA MET A 123 3.92 12.55 -13.42
C MET A 123 5.27 12.75 -14.16
N GLU A 124 6.31 12.02 -13.75
CA GLU A 124 7.59 12.03 -14.45
C GLU A 124 7.45 11.51 -15.89
N PHE A 125 6.67 10.44 -16.08
CA PHE A 125 6.37 9.90 -17.39
C PHE A 125 5.60 10.89 -18.28
N ALA A 126 4.57 11.55 -17.74
CA ALA A 126 3.88 12.61 -18.46
C ALA A 126 4.83 13.73 -18.90
N PHE A 127 5.75 14.14 -18.02
CA PHE A 127 6.78 15.12 -18.34
C PHE A 127 7.73 14.62 -19.45
N THR A 128 8.26 13.41 -19.36
CA THR A 128 9.17 12.84 -20.38
C THR A 128 8.50 12.72 -21.75
N LYS A 129 7.21 12.37 -21.81
CA LYS A 129 6.41 12.33 -23.05
C LYS A 129 6.09 13.70 -23.64
N GLY A 130 6.34 14.80 -22.91
CA GLY A 130 6.05 16.14 -23.41
C GLY A 130 4.63 16.62 -23.14
N SER A 131 3.90 15.94 -22.25
CA SER A 131 2.53 16.29 -21.90
C SER A 131 2.50 17.34 -20.80
N CYS A 132 1.60 18.30 -20.94
CA CYS A 132 1.23 19.32 -19.95
C CYS A 132 2.38 20.21 -19.46
N ARG A 133 3.48 20.31 -20.21
CA ARG A 133 4.70 21.01 -19.79
C ARG A 133 4.52 22.53 -19.62
N ASN A 134 3.53 23.14 -20.26
CA ASN A 134 3.29 24.58 -20.14
C ASN A 134 2.20 24.92 -19.11
N LEU A 135 1.61 23.94 -18.43
CA LEU A 135 0.55 24.18 -17.46
C LEU A 135 1.12 24.32 -16.05
N ALA A 136 0.91 25.47 -15.40
CA ALA A 136 1.37 25.68 -14.01
C ALA A 136 0.80 24.61 -13.05
N LYS A 137 -0.49 24.28 -13.22
CA LYS A 137 -1.19 23.25 -12.43
C LYS A 137 -0.47 21.91 -12.42
N PHE A 138 0.20 21.52 -13.52
CA PHE A 138 0.92 20.26 -13.61
C PHE A 138 2.07 20.20 -12.57
N TYR A 139 2.91 21.23 -12.51
CA TYR A 139 4.03 21.28 -11.59
C TYR A 139 3.60 21.53 -10.14
N ILE A 140 2.53 22.29 -9.92
CA ILE A 140 1.96 22.52 -8.58
C ILE A 140 1.48 21.18 -8.00
N CYS A 141 0.69 20.41 -8.74
CA CYS A 141 0.27 19.08 -8.32
C CYS A 141 1.47 18.16 -8.07
N TRP A 142 2.47 18.18 -8.96
CA TRP A 142 3.68 17.38 -8.77
C TRP A 142 4.47 17.78 -7.51
N SER A 143 4.56 19.08 -7.22
CA SER A 143 5.16 19.60 -5.98
C SER A 143 4.39 19.12 -4.75
N HIS A 144 3.06 19.21 -4.76
CA HIS A 144 2.21 18.77 -3.65
C HIS A 144 2.37 17.27 -3.36
N MET A 145 2.59 16.44 -4.38
CA MET A 145 2.86 15.01 -4.20
C MET A 145 4.17 14.77 -3.43
N TYR A 146 5.22 15.53 -3.73
CA TYR A 146 6.46 15.46 -2.93
C TYR A 146 6.28 16.02 -1.52
N GLN A 147 5.47 17.07 -1.34
CA GLN A 147 5.13 17.59 -0.01
C GLN A 147 4.41 16.54 0.85
N SER A 148 3.52 15.75 0.26
CA SER A 148 2.81 14.68 0.98
C SER A 148 3.72 13.55 1.49
N ILE A 149 4.93 13.42 0.91
CA ILE A 149 5.97 12.47 1.32
C ILE A 149 7.09 13.20 2.10
N GLU A 150 6.88 14.47 2.45
CA GLU A 150 7.83 15.34 3.18
C GLU A 150 9.17 15.55 2.47
N TRP A 151 9.20 15.39 1.14
CA TRP A 151 10.40 15.61 0.32
C TRP A 151 10.46 17.05 -0.20
N TRP A 152 10.62 17.99 0.72
CA TRP A 152 10.54 19.44 0.48
C TRP A 152 11.50 19.95 -0.60
N ASN A 153 12.73 19.45 -0.65
CA ASN A 153 13.72 19.85 -1.65
C ASN A 153 13.27 19.48 -3.07
N LYS A 154 12.67 18.30 -3.24
CA LYS A 154 12.12 17.87 -4.54
C LYS A 154 10.88 18.67 -4.90
N ALA A 155 10.01 18.97 -3.93
CA ALA A 155 8.86 19.84 -4.14
C ALA A 155 9.27 21.23 -4.69
N ARG A 156 10.33 21.84 -4.11
CA ARG A 156 10.90 23.11 -4.56
C ARG A 156 11.50 23.01 -5.98
N GLU A 157 12.24 21.93 -6.25
CA GLU A 157 12.81 21.65 -7.58
C GLU A 157 11.72 21.66 -8.68
N LYS A 158 10.54 21.08 -8.41
CA LYS A 158 9.45 21.04 -9.40
C LYS A 158 8.81 22.39 -9.67
N LEU A 159 8.69 23.26 -8.66
CA LEU A 159 8.21 24.63 -8.87
C LEU A 159 9.23 25.47 -9.64
N GLN A 160 10.53 25.30 -9.36
CA GLN A 160 11.59 25.94 -10.15
C GLN A 160 11.62 25.43 -11.60
N LEU A 161 11.37 24.13 -11.81
CA LEU A 161 11.24 23.54 -13.14
C LEU A 161 10.07 24.16 -13.91
N ALA A 162 8.94 24.45 -13.25
CA ALA A 162 7.80 25.13 -13.85
C ALA A 162 8.17 26.50 -14.42
N LEU A 163 8.97 27.28 -13.67
CA LEU A 163 9.49 28.58 -14.13
C LEU A 163 10.43 28.42 -15.32
N LYS A 164 11.34 27.42 -15.28
CA LYS A 164 12.25 27.12 -16.41
C LYS A 164 11.49 26.73 -17.68
N MET A 165 10.35 26.07 -17.54
CA MET A 165 9.48 25.65 -18.65
C MET A 165 8.49 26.74 -19.08
N ASN A 166 8.53 27.93 -18.46
CA ASN A 166 7.61 29.04 -18.70
C ASN A 166 6.14 28.62 -18.60
N ALA A 167 5.82 27.83 -17.57
CA ALA A 167 4.46 27.36 -17.34
C ALA A 167 3.53 28.52 -16.93
N VAL A 168 2.29 28.48 -17.42
CA VAL A 168 1.29 29.56 -17.24
C VAL A 168 0.10 29.05 -16.42
N PRO A 169 -0.50 29.88 -15.55
CA PRO A 169 -0.09 31.23 -15.14
C PRO A 169 1.03 31.25 -14.09
N LEU A 170 1.96 32.21 -14.20
CA LEU A 170 3.11 32.37 -13.30
C LEU A 170 2.70 32.69 -11.86
N ASP A 171 1.64 33.48 -11.69
CA ASP A 171 1.12 33.87 -10.37
C ASP A 171 0.75 32.66 -9.51
N LEU A 172 0.22 31.60 -10.13
CA LEU A 172 -0.10 30.36 -9.41
C LEU A 172 1.16 29.63 -8.94
N ILE A 173 2.25 29.71 -9.71
CA ILE A 173 3.53 29.08 -9.35
C ILE A 173 4.16 29.82 -8.19
N HIS A 174 4.16 31.15 -8.22
CA HIS A 174 4.66 31.98 -7.12
C HIS A 174 3.86 31.73 -5.84
N LYS A 175 2.52 31.75 -5.93
CA LYS A 175 1.66 31.44 -4.79
C LYS A 175 1.94 30.05 -4.20
N ALA A 176 2.10 29.04 -5.05
CA ALA A 176 2.43 27.68 -4.59
C ALA A 176 3.84 27.59 -3.96
N SER A 177 4.79 28.42 -4.42
CA SER A 177 6.11 28.53 -3.81
C SER A 177 6.03 29.17 -2.43
N ASP A 178 5.28 30.25 -2.28
CA ASP A 178 5.09 30.91 -0.99
C ASP A 178 4.40 29.98 0.02
N GLU A 179 3.38 29.22 -0.43
CA GLU A 179 2.71 28.20 0.37
C GLU A 179 3.66 27.09 0.82
N LEU A 180 4.51 26.60 -0.09
CA LEU A 180 5.54 25.60 0.25
C LEU A 180 6.50 26.12 1.32
N GLU A 181 7.03 27.34 1.17
CA GLU A 181 7.96 27.90 2.16
C GLU A 181 7.26 28.17 3.51
N SER A 182 6.00 28.58 3.50
CA SER A 182 5.19 28.74 4.71
C SER A 182 5.03 27.41 5.46
N ASN A 183 4.68 26.34 4.73
CA ASN A 183 4.52 25.00 5.31
C ASN A 183 5.82 24.48 5.92
N ILE A 184 6.96 24.70 5.25
CA ILE A 184 8.29 24.34 5.77
C ILE A 184 8.61 25.14 7.04
N MET A 185 8.33 26.45 7.04
CA MET A 185 8.57 27.30 8.21
C MET A 185 7.70 26.87 9.42
N GLU A 186 6.43 26.52 9.18
CA GLU A 186 5.54 26.01 10.21
C GLU A 186 6.04 24.68 10.78
N MET A 187 6.50 23.76 9.94
CA MET A 187 7.09 22.50 10.37
C MET A 187 8.33 22.74 11.25
N CYS A 188 9.24 23.63 10.84
CA CYS A 188 10.44 23.96 11.62
C CYS A 188 10.12 24.53 13.01
N LYS A 189 9.03 25.31 13.15
CA LYS A 189 8.59 25.86 14.45
C LYS A 189 8.03 24.80 15.40
N GLN A 190 7.49 23.71 14.86
CA GLN A 190 6.89 22.64 15.65
C GLN A 190 7.93 21.66 16.21
N ILE A 191 9.18 21.71 15.72
CA ILE A 191 10.29 20.91 16.25
C ILE A 191 10.72 21.56 17.59
N PRO A 192 10.51 20.91 18.74
CA PRO A 192 10.93 21.47 20.02
C PRO A 192 12.45 21.58 20.06
N GLU A 193 12.98 22.78 20.32
CA GLU A 193 14.41 23.05 20.49
C GLU A 193 15.07 22.17 21.58
N HIS A 194 14.28 21.50 22.42
CA HIS A 194 14.70 20.65 23.53
C HIS A 194 15.16 19.22 23.17
N THR A 195 15.37 18.89 21.89
CA THR A 195 15.92 17.57 21.52
C THR A 195 17.45 17.51 21.44
N PHE A 196 18.16 18.63 21.61
CA PHE A 196 19.62 18.68 21.47
C PHE A 196 20.43 18.75 22.78
N ASP A 197 19.80 19.02 23.93
CA ASP A 197 20.49 19.16 25.22
C ASP A 197 19.92 18.25 26.32
N ASN A 198 19.84 16.93 26.07
CA ASN A 198 19.57 15.96 27.14
C ASN A 198 20.75 15.00 27.28
N GLU A 199 21.82 15.46 27.91
CA GLU A 199 22.87 14.59 28.49
C GLU A 199 22.39 13.87 29.78
N GLU A 200 21.13 14.01 30.19
CA GLU A 200 20.64 13.53 31.50
C GLU A 200 19.48 12.52 31.44
N PHE A 201 19.22 11.88 30.29
CA PHE A 201 18.17 10.87 30.15
C PHE A 201 18.71 9.43 30.03
N GLU A 202 19.56 9.02 30.98
CA GLU A 202 20.13 7.67 31.03
C GLU A 202 19.27 6.63 31.78
N ASN A 203 18.03 6.95 32.20
CA ASN A 203 17.22 6.05 33.03
C ASN A 203 15.86 5.61 32.46
N SER A 204 15.66 5.69 31.14
CA SER A 204 14.59 4.96 30.46
C SER A 204 15.14 4.28 29.22
N VAL A 205 15.87 3.18 29.44
CA VAL A 205 16.38 2.32 28.36
C VAL A 205 15.21 1.52 27.77
N GLU A 206 14.34 2.19 27.01
CA GLU A 206 13.62 1.51 25.95
C GLU A 206 14.65 1.28 24.85
N SER A 207 15.29 0.10 24.91
CA SER A 207 16.41 -0.29 24.08
C SER A 207 16.10 -0.05 22.61
N ALA A 208 16.65 1.03 22.04
CA ALA A 208 16.54 1.32 20.62
C ALA A 208 16.99 0.10 19.81
N ARG A 209 16.24 -0.25 18.76
CA ARG A 209 16.57 -1.45 17.95
C ARG A 209 17.98 -1.35 17.39
N VAL A 210 18.86 -2.23 17.85
CA VAL A 210 20.23 -2.34 17.33
C VAL A 210 20.22 -3.14 16.03
N THR A 211 20.38 -2.45 14.90
CA THR A 211 20.44 -3.04 13.55
C THR A 211 21.58 -4.06 13.43
N PHE A 212 21.32 -5.18 12.75
CA PHE A 212 22.31 -6.26 12.50
C PHE A 212 22.90 -6.93 13.75
N SER A 213 22.24 -6.81 14.90
CA SER A 213 22.61 -7.56 16.11
C SER A 213 22.45 -9.08 15.90
N ARG A 214 23.43 -9.87 16.35
CA ARG A 214 23.42 -11.32 16.20
C ARG A 214 22.64 -11.96 17.36
N LEU A 215 21.59 -12.71 17.04
CA LEU A 215 20.82 -13.49 18.04
C LEU A 215 21.74 -14.57 18.66
N ARG A 216 21.91 -14.56 20.00
CA ARG A 216 22.60 -15.66 20.68
C ARG A 216 21.66 -16.87 20.78
N GLY A 217 22.19 -18.07 20.50
CA GLY A 217 21.50 -19.32 20.78
C GLY A 217 21.52 -19.67 22.27
N ILE A 218 20.50 -20.40 22.74
CA ILE A 218 20.34 -20.85 24.12
C ILE A 218 21.17 -22.11 24.39
N GLY A 219 21.79 -22.19 25.58
CA GLY A 219 22.54 -23.35 26.06
C GLY A 219 23.99 -23.45 25.57
N ARG A 220 24.74 -24.46 26.06
CA ARG A 220 26.18 -24.66 25.79
C ARG A 220 26.51 -24.92 24.30
N MET A 221 25.50 -25.25 23.50
CA MET A 221 25.63 -25.57 22.08
C MET A 221 25.08 -24.46 21.16
N HIS A 222 24.68 -23.31 21.72
CA HIS A 222 24.15 -22.17 20.97
C HIS A 222 23.00 -22.52 20.00
N PHE A 223 22.02 -23.34 20.43
CA PHE A 223 20.84 -23.62 19.61
C PHE A 223 19.92 -22.40 19.52
N ALA A 224 19.47 -22.05 18.31
CA ALA A 224 18.45 -21.01 18.16
C ALA A 224 17.13 -21.52 18.79
N PRO A 225 16.54 -20.80 19.74
CA PRO A 225 15.26 -21.21 20.31
C PRO A 225 14.18 -21.18 19.23
N ILE A 226 13.25 -22.14 19.30
CA ILE A 226 12.09 -22.22 18.39
C ILE A 226 11.20 -20.98 18.55
N ILE A 227 11.27 -20.29 19.69
CA ILE A 227 10.56 -19.04 19.99
C ILE A 227 11.60 -18.00 20.41
N ARG A 228 11.71 -16.89 19.66
CA ARG A 228 12.76 -15.87 19.82
C ARG A 228 12.25 -14.69 20.66
N LEU A 229 12.73 -14.56 21.90
CA LEU A 229 12.53 -13.37 22.75
C LEU A 229 13.87 -12.64 22.98
N PRO A 230 13.93 -11.30 22.92
CA PRO A 230 15.18 -10.53 22.97
C PRO A 230 15.71 -10.36 24.41
N GLN A 231 17.02 -10.57 24.62
CA GLN A 231 17.74 -10.22 25.85
C GLN A 231 19.14 -9.60 25.57
N GLU A 232 19.49 -8.64 26.46
CA GLU A 232 20.69 -7.82 26.79
C GLU A 232 22.10 -8.05 26.17
N PRO A 233 23.03 -7.05 26.28
CA PRO A 233 24.04 -6.77 25.25
C PRO A 233 25.35 -7.60 25.36
N PRO A 234 26.02 -7.92 24.23
CA PRO A 234 27.36 -8.54 24.21
C PRO A 234 28.48 -7.68 23.59
N GLY A 235 29.72 -8.04 23.94
CA GLY A 235 30.98 -7.53 23.39
C GLY A 235 31.42 -8.08 22.01
N VAL A 236 32.60 -7.63 21.57
CA VAL A 236 33.11 -7.60 20.19
C VAL A 236 34.00 -8.80 19.83
N LEU A 237 33.94 -9.28 18.58
CA LEU A 237 34.96 -10.15 17.97
C LEU A 237 35.50 -9.53 16.67
N SER A 238 36.83 -9.61 16.49
CA SER A 238 37.55 -9.08 15.33
C SER A 238 37.61 -10.11 14.19
N ILE A 239 37.43 -9.64 12.95
CA ILE A 239 37.62 -10.43 11.73
C ILE A 239 38.75 -9.83 10.91
N SER A 240 39.78 -10.64 10.64
CA SER A 240 40.89 -10.31 9.76
C SER A 240 40.49 -10.54 8.29
N LYS A 241 40.76 -9.56 7.42
CA LYS A 241 40.53 -9.67 5.97
C LYS A 241 41.83 -10.08 5.26
N LYS A 242 41.78 -11.11 4.44
CA LYS A 242 42.76 -11.35 3.36
C LYS A 242 42.05 -11.81 2.08
N SER A 243 42.12 -10.98 1.06
CA SER A 243 42.64 -11.35 -0.27
C SER A 243 42.80 -10.08 -1.12
N LYS A 244 43.93 -9.96 -1.82
CA LYS A 244 44.17 -8.93 -2.84
C LYS A 244 43.76 -9.54 -4.19
N THR A 245 42.70 -9.02 -4.80
CA THR A 245 42.46 -9.12 -6.24
C THR A 245 42.50 -7.70 -6.81
N ASP A 246 42.86 -7.59 -8.10
CA ASP A 246 42.90 -6.32 -8.81
C ASP A 246 41.57 -5.57 -8.65
N ARG A 247 41.67 -4.36 -8.11
CA ARG A 247 40.53 -3.56 -7.65
C ARG A 247 40.29 -2.47 -8.69
N PHE A 248 39.15 -2.52 -9.38
CA PHE A 248 38.74 -1.38 -10.19
C PHE A 248 38.35 -0.22 -9.25
N GLU A 249 38.69 1.01 -9.63
CA GLU A 249 38.32 2.19 -8.87
C GLU A 249 36.83 2.47 -9.08
N ILE A 250 36.10 2.64 -7.98
CA ILE A 250 34.75 3.15 -8.01
C ILE A 250 34.88 4.65 -8.25
N PHE A 251 34.19 5.16 -9.27
CA PHE A 251 34.13 6.60 -9.52
C PHE A 251 33.61 7.31 -8.26
N THR A 252 34.46 8.13 -7.63
CA THR A 252 34.03 9.01 -6.55
C THR A 252 33.73 10.38 -7.14
N ASP A 253 32.52 10.87 -6.89
CA ASP A 253 32.01 12.14 -7.42
C ASP A 253 32.58 13.35 -6.65
N ASP A 254 33.83 13.24 -6.16
CA ASP A 254 34.51 14.27 -5.37
C ASP A 254 35.17 15.35 -6.25
N ARG A 255 35.13 15.18 -7.58
CA ARG A 255 35.65 16.19 -8.51
C ARG A 255 34.54 17.20 -8.83
N LYS A 256 34.70 18.41 -8.28
CA LYS A 256 33.90 19.60 -8.57
C LYS A 256 33.36 19.59 -10.00
N SER A 257 32.03 19.54 -10.08
CA SER A 257 31.18 19.69 -11.26
C SER A 257 31.79 20.59 -12.35
N SER A 258 32.39 19.95 -13.35
CA SER A 258 32.46 20.49 -14.71
C SER A 258 31.39 19.76 -15.51
N ASP A 259 30.39 20.51 -15.93
CA ASP A 259 29.25 20.06 -16.74
C ASP A 259 29.71 19.26 -17.96
N GLN A 260 29.54 17.94 -17.92
CA GLN A 260 29.42 17.08 -19.10
C GLN A 260 29.13 15.64 -18.68
N TYR A 261 27.85 15.31 -18.41
CA TYR A 261 27.38 13.93 -18.56
C TYR A 261 25.97 13.90 -19.14
N SER A 262 25.92 13.71 -20.46
CA SER A 262 24.79 13.09 -21.14
C SER A 262 25.16 11.62 -21.29
N SER A 263 24.41 10.68 -20.71
CA SER A 263 24.44 9.31 -21.24
C SER A 263 23.13 8.60 -20.96
N ALA A 264 22.46 8.28 -22.07
CA ALA A 264 21.39 7.34 -22.17
C ALA A 264 21.86 5.94 -21.78
N PHE A 265 21.09 5.27 -20.92
CA PHE A 265 21.05 3.81 -20.88
C PHE A 265 19.65 3.38 -21.34
N LYS A 266 19.58 2.72 -22.49
CA LYS A 266 18.44 1.92 -22.92
C LYS A 266 18.92 0.48 -23.05
N THR A 267 18.39 -0.41 -22.23
CA THR A 267 18.50 -1.85 -22.44
C THR A 267 17.29 -2.33 -23.25
N PRO A 268 17.49 -3.21 -24.26
CA PRO A 268 16.37 -3.83 -24.95
C PRO A 268 15.94 -5.09 -24.19
N LEU A 269 14.69 -5.13 -23.72
CA LEU A 269 14.04 -6.38 -23.34
C LEU A 269 13.12 -6.82 -24.50
N ALA A 270 13.38 -8.01 -25.04
CA ALA A 270 12.57 -8.59 -26.09
C ALA A 270 11.20 -9.05 -25.55
N PRO A 271 10.08 -8.80 -26.25
CA PRO A 271 8.78 -9.23 -25.77
C PRO A 271 8.54 -10.73 -26.05
N SER A 272 8.05 -11.44 -25.04
CA SER A 272 7.48 -12.79 -25.17
C SER A 272 6.14 -12.73 -25.89
N LYS A 273 5.95 -13.56 -26.92
CA LYS A 273 4.71 -13.61 -27.71
C LYS A 273 3.71 -14.55 -27.05
N TYR A 274 2.61 -14.01 -26.54
CA TYR A 274 1.41 -14.77 -26.20
C TYR A 274 0.26 -14.44 -27.17
N PHE A 275 -0.42 -15.49 -27.61
CA PHE A 275 -1.51 -15.45 -28.59
C PHE A 275 -2.83 -15.12 -27.89
N VAL A 276 -3.53 -14.07 -28.32
CA VAL A 276 -4.70 -13.52 -27.63
C VAL A 276 -6.00 -13.92 -28.34
N LYS A 277 -6.99 -14.42 -27.58
CA LYS A 277 -8.39 -14.44 -28.02
C LYS A 277 -9.25 -13.68 -27.01
N ARG A 278 -9.84 -12.59 -27.51
CA ARG A 278 -10.75 -11.62 -26.86
C ARG A 278 -10.08 -10.77 -25.77
N SER A 279 -9.35 -9.74 -26.20
CA SER A 279 -8.47 -8.94 -25.35
C SER A 279 -9.23 -7.93 -24.48
N LYS A 280 -9.16 -8.10 -23.16
CA LYS A 280 -9.40 -6.97 -22.25
C LYS A 280 -8.35 -5.87 -22.51
N ILE A 281 -8.67 -4.59 -22.29
CA ILE A 281 -7.71 -3.48 -22.47
C ILE A 281 -6.44 -3.71 -21.66
N SER A 282 -6.57 -4.22 -20.43
CA SER A 282 -5.44 -4.61 -19.59
C SER A 282 -4.55 -5.66 -20.26
N GLU A 283 -5.13 -6.61 -21.00
CA GLU A 283 -4.40 -7.65 -21.72
C GLU A 283 -3.64 -7.06 -22.93
N SER A 284 -4.20 -6.06 -23.59
CA SER A 284 -3.52 -5.34 -24.68
C SER A 284 -2.27 -4.57 -24.19
N LEU A 285 -2.25 -4.20 -22.91
CA LEU A 285 -1.17 -3.44 -22.28
C LEU A 285 -0.10 -4.33 -21.65
N ILE A 286 -0.30 -5.66 -21.60
CA ILE A 286 0.68 -6.60 -21.05
C ILE A 286 2.04 -6.46 -21.72
N ASN A 287 2.09 -6.13 -23.02
CA ASN A 287 3.35 -6.01 -23.77
C ASN A 287 3.90 -4.57 -23.84
N ASP A 288 3.22 -3.59 -23.23
CA ASP A 288 3.68 -2.21 -23.21
C ASP A 288 4.75 -2.03 -22.12
N LEU A 289 5.99 -1.79 -22.55
CA LEU A 289 7.15 -1.63 -21.65
C LEU A 289 7.00 -0.41 -20.74
N ASP A 290 6.44 0.68 -21.25
CA ASP A 290 6.22 1.90 -20.46
C ASP A 290 5.14 1.65 -19.39
N PHE A 291 4.11 0.89 -19.74
CA PHE A 291 3.07 0.48 -18.79
C PHE A 291 3.64 -0.43 -17.69
N GLN A 292 4.44 -1.43 -18.06
CA GLN A 292 5.10 -2.32 -17.10
C GLN A 292 6.06 -1.56 -16.18
N ALA A 293 6.80 -0.58 -16.70
CA ALA A 293 7.71 0.24 -15.90
C ALA A 293 6.96 1.09 -14.87
N LEU A 294 5.75 1.56 -15.22
CA LEU A 294 4.93 2.39 -14.34
C LEU A 294 4.12 1.59 -13.33
N PHE A 295 3.46 0.51 -13.74
CA PHE A 295 2.47 -0.21 -12.92
C PHE A 295 2.89 -1.62 -12.54
N GLY A 296 4.07 -2.06 -12.99
CA GLY A 296 4.50 -3.45 -12.90
C GLY A 296 3.77 -4.34 -13.91
N MET A 297 4.04 -5.64 -13.83
CA MET A 297 3.26 -6.62 -14.60
C MET A 297 1.82 -6.65 -14.07
N PRO A 298 0.80 -6.65 -14.95
CA PRO A 298 -0.56 -6.96 -14.54
C PRO A 298 -0.54 -8.35 -13.89
N GLN A 299 -0.65 -8.40 -12.56
CA GLN A 299 -0.73 -9.68 -11.87
C GLN A 299 -2.08 -10.31 -12.25
N GLU A 300 -2.05 -11.39 -13.02
CA GLU A 300 -3.22 -12.24 -13.20
C GLU A 300 -3.62 -12.75 -11.82
N HIS A 301 -4.81 -12.35 -11.36
CA HIS A 301 -5.52 -12.90 -10.20
C HIS A 301 -4.64 -13.62 -9.19
N VAL A 302 -3.83 -12.85 -8.47
CA VAL A 302 -3.55 -13.21 -7.09
C VAL A 302 -4.18 -12.10 -6.28
N ASP A 303 -5.32 -12.40 -5.66
CA ASP A 303 -5.73 -11.69 -4.46
C ASP A 303 -4.70 -11.99 -3.36
N LEU A 304 -3.46 -11.51 -3.55
CA LEU A 304 -2.63 -11.13 -2.43
C LEU A 304 -3.21 -9.81 -1.99
N GLN A 305 -4.30 -9.92 -1.24
CA GLN A 305 -4.46 -9.00 -0.14
C GLN A 305 -3.12 -9.01 0.60
N ILE A 306 -2.31 -7.97 0.39
CA ILE A 306 -1.38 -7.56 1.44
C ILE A 306 -2.26 -6.85 2.48
N THR A 307 -3.22 -7.59 3.03
CA THR A 307 -3.61 -7.37 4.41
C THR A 307 -2.37 -7.75 5.22
N ASN A 308 -2.18 -7.13 6.37
CA ASN A 308 -1.10 -7.48 7.30
C ASN A 308 -1.23 -8.92 7.89
N GLU A 309 -1.90 -9.83 7.18
CA GLU A 309 -2.20 -11.22 7.53
C GLU A 309 -1.00 -12.15 7.40
N GLU A 310 0.06 -11.79 6.66
CA GLU A 310 1.32 -12.57 6.66
C GLU A 310 2.04 -12.57 8.02
N ASN A 311 1.58 -11.77 9.00
CA ASN A 311 2.05 -11.80 10.38
C ASN A 311 1.05 -12.42 11.37
N GLN A 312 -0.04 -13.03 10.90
CA GLN A 312 -0.91 -13.84 11.75
C GLN A 312 -0.59 -15.33 11.53
N PRO A 313 -0.37 -16.14 12.58
CA PRO A 313 -0.29 -17.58 12.39
C PRO A 313 -1.62 -18.04 11.82
N GLN A 314 -1.61 -18.49 10.56
CA GLN A 314 -2.76 -19.11 9.94
C GLN A 314 -3.22 -20.25 10.85
N THR A 315 -4.39 -20.11 11.46
CA THR A 315 -5.09 -21.25 12.02
C THR A 315 -5.39 -22.17 10.84
N PRO A 316 -4.97 -23.44 10.86
CA PRO A 316 -5.32 -24.33 9.77
C PRO A 316 -6.84 -24.44 9.73
N TYR A 317 -7.42 -24.02 8.60
CA TYR A 317 -8.80 -24.29 8.25
C TYR A 317 -9.12 -25.74 8.59
N LEU A 318 -9.94 -25.95 9.62
CA LEU A 318 -10.58 -27.24 9.87
C LEU A 318 -11.55 -27.46 8.70
N ASN A 319 -11.04 -28.03 7.62
CA ASN A 319 -11.86 -28.64 6.58
C ASN A 319 -12.66 -29.77 7.25
N SER A 320 -13.88 -29.45 7.69
CA SER A 320 -14.88 -30.44 8.01
C SER A 320 -15.01 -31.36 6.79
N SER A 321 -14.90 -32.66 7.02
CA SER A 321 -15.06 -33.77 6.05
C SER A 321 -13.81 -34.14 5.23
N LYS A 322 -13.00 -35.03 5.80
CA LYS A 322 -12.40 -36.21 5.14
C LYS A 322 -11.84 -37.21 6.17
N LEU A 323 -12.50 -37.32 7.33
CA LEU A 323 -12.26 -38.43 8.26
C LEU A 323 -13.22 -39.57 7.89
N PRO A 324 -12.76 -40.84 7.89
CA PRO A 324 -13.65 -41.99 7.71
C PRO A 324 -14.76 -41.94 8.76
N ASN A 325 -16.01 -42.10 8.35
CA ASN A 325 -17.14 -42.27 9.26
C ASN A 325 -16.91 -43.55 10.06
N PHE A 326 -16.53 -43.43 11.33
CA PHE A 326 -16.54 -44.54 12.26
C PHE A 326 -17.98 -44.73 12.73
N ASP A 327 -18.58 -45.88 12.38
CA ASP A 327 -19.85 -46.31 12.91
C ASP A 327 -19.75 -46.42 14.43
N LEU A 328 -20.39 -45.49 15.14
CA LEU A 328 -20.56 -45.51 16.60
C LEU A 328 -21.56 -46.60 16.98
N LYS A 329 -21.13 -47.86 16.91
CA LYS A 329 -21.79 -49.02 17.51
C LYS A 329 -20.87 -49.71 18.51
N THR A 330 -20.27 -48.92 19.39
CA THR A 330 -19.76 -49.39 20.68
C THR A 330 -20.10 -48.33 21.73
N PRO A 331 -20.68 -48.70 22.89
CA PRO A 331 -20.90 -47.75 23.96
C PRO A 331 -19.53 -47.29 24.46
N ILE A 332 -19.18 -46.04 24.19
CA ILE A 332 -18.01 -45.41 24.80
C ILE A 332 -18.39 -45.18 26.26
N GLU A 333 -17.93 -46.06 27.13
CA GLU A 333 -17.93 -45.85 28.57
C GLU A 333 -17.12 -44.57 28.86
N ASN A 334 -17.82 -43.47 29.12
CA ASN A 334 -17.24 -42.21 29.58
C ASN A 334 -16.59 -42.41 30.95
N SER A 335 -15.34 -42.84 30.98
CA SER A 335 -14.51 -42.88 32.19
C SER A 335 -13.44 -41.78 32.16
N PHE A 336 -13.90 -40.53 32.21
CA PHE A 336 -13.03 -39.40 32.56
C PHE A 336 -13.66 -38.64 33.73
N CYS A 337 -13.29 -39.03 34.96
CA CYS A 337 -13.64 -38.28 36.16
C CYS A 337 -12.62 -37.16 36.39
N ILE A 338 -13.08 -35.92 36.37
CA ILE A 338 -12.27 -34.72 36.65
C ILE A 338 -12.20 -34.44 38.18
N TYR A 339 -13.10 -35.05 38.97
CA TYR A 339 -13.12 -35.00 40.43
C TYR A 339 -13.46 -36.37 41.00
N GLU A 340 -12.82 -36.75 42.11
CA GLU A 340 -13.11 -37.96 42.88
C GLU A 340 -13.17 -37.55 44.36
N ASP A 341 -14.33 -37.73 44.99
CA ASP A 341 -14.50 -37.47 46.43
C ASP A 341 -13.71 -38.50 47.24
N ILE A 342 -12.99 -38.03 48.25
CA ILE A 342 -11.95 -38.79 48.97
C ILE A 342 -12.54 -39.92 49.85
N ASN A 343 -13.84 -40.18 49.82
CA ASN A 343 -14.49 -41.15 50.71
C ASN A 343 -14.99 -42.43 50.03
N SER A 344 -14.35 -42.88 48.95
CA SER A 344 -14.65 -44.18 48.35
C SER A 344 -13.38 -44.96 48.06
N GLN A 345 -12.91 -45.70 49.06
CA GLN A 345 -11.93 -46.76 48.86
C GLN A 345 -12.58 -47.86 48.01
N GLN A 346 -12.15 -48.04 46.77
CA GLN A 346 -12.21 -49.35 46.13
C GLN A 346 -11.10 -49.54 45.10
N LYS A 347 -10.62 -50.77 45.08
CA LYS A 347 -9.24 -51.20 44.84
C LYS A 347 -9.27 -52.07 43.60
N ILE A 348 -8.81 -51.58 42.44
CA ILE A 348 -8.62 -52.44 41.26
C ILE A 348 -7.29 -52.08 40.57
N GLU A 349 -6.50 -53.14 40.42
CA GLU A 349 -5.10 -53.20 40.00
C GLU A 349 -4.95 -53.11 38.48
N GLY A 350 -3.99 -52.32 37.99
CA GLY A 350 -3.60 -52.38 36.57
C GLY A 350 -2.87 -51.16 36.01
N ARG A 351 -1.53 -51.22 36.02
CA ARG A 351 -0.58 -50.54 35.10
C ARG A 351 -0.69 -49.01 34.91
N THR A 352 0.03 -48.31 35.79
CA THR A 352 0.98 -47.21 35.51
C THR A 352 0.79 -46.34 34.26
N LYS A 353 0.24 -45.13 34.46
CA LYS A 353 0.67 -43.92 33.73
C LYS A 353 0.87 -42.79 34.74
N SER A 354 1.98 -42.07 34.60
CA SER A 354 2.45 -40.99 35.46
C SER A 354 1.37 -39.92 35.67
N LYS A 355 0.81 -39.82 36.89
CA LYS A 355 -0.08 -38.73 37.28
C LYS A 355 0.76 -37.56 37.80
N LEU A 356 0.78 -36.46 37.07
CA LEU A 356 1.21 -35.15 37.57
C LEU A 356 0.28 -34.75 38.72
N LYS A 357 0.79 -34.80 39.96
CA LYS A 357 0.09 -34.30 41.15
C LYS A 357 0.47 -32.83 41.32
N LEU A 358 -0.36 -31.91 40.85
CA LEU A 358 -0.26 -30.51 41.26
C LEU A 358 -0.85 -30.40 42.68
N ARG A 359 -0.04 -29.90 43.63
CA ARG A 359 -0.52 -29.57 44.97
C ARG A 359 -1.43 -28.34 44.87
N LYS A 360 -2.58 -28.38 45.54
CA LYS A 360 -3.64 -27.36 45.51
C LYS A 360 -3.28 -26.04 46.21
N GLU A 361 -2.07 -25.90 46.76
CA GLU A 361 -1.70 -24.80 47.66
C GLU A 361 -0.98 -23.62 46.97
N LEU A 362 -0.91 -23.57 45.64
CA LEU A 362 -0.22 -22.51 44.90
C LEU A 362 -1.09 -21.77 43.87
N ILE A 363 -2.42 -21.90 43.95
CA ILE A 363 -3.34 -21.05 43.20
C ILE A 363 -3.97 -20.08 44.19
N LYS A 364 -3.39 -18.88 44.33
CA LYS A 364 -4.18 -17.74 44.80
C LYS A 364 -5.10 -17.37 43.64
N GLU A 365 -6.35 -17.77 43.76
CA GLU A 365 -7.43 -17.30 42.89
C GLU A 365 -7.63 -15.81 43.16
N ILE A 366 -6.97 -14.96 42.38
CA ILE A 366 -7.45 -13.61 42.13
C ILE A 366 -7.86 -13.60 40.66
N SER A 367 -9.12 -13.27 40.41
CA SER A 367 -9.58 -13.09 39.03
C SER A 367 -8.83 -11.89 38.44
N ILE A 368 -8.61 -11.92 37.12
CA ILE A 368 -7.89 -10.86 36.41
C ILE A 368 -8.59 -9.51 36.64
N GLU A 369 -9.92 -9.51 36.71
CA GLU A 369 -10.74 -8.34 37.01
C GLU A 369 -10.48 -7.77 38.42
N GLU A 370 -10.29 -8.64 39.42
CA GLU A 370 -10.04 -8.25 40.80
C GLU A 370 -8.63 -7.66 41.00
N TYR A 371 -7.64 -8.13 40.22
CA TYR A 371 -6.30 -7.54 40.17
C TYR A 371 -6.33 -6.10 39.62
N PHE A 372 -7.07 -5.85 38.54
CA PHE A 372 -7.18 -4.50 37.97
C PHE A 372 -7.95 -3.55 38.89
N ALA A 373 -8.98 -4.03 39.59
CA ALA A 373 -9.72 -3.22 40.56
C ALA A 373 -8.84 -2.75 41.73
N ASN A 374 -7.98 -3.62 42.27
CA ASN A 374 -7.07 -3.25 43.37
C ASN A 374 -5.97 -2.26 42.91
N LYS A 375 -5.49 -2.38 41.67
CA LYS A 375 -4.51 -1.46 41.09
C LYS A 375 -5.06 -0.04 40.90
N ILE A 376 -6.35 0.10 40.63
CA ILE A 376 -7.01 1.41 40.49
C ILE A 376 -7.25 2.08 41.86
N ILE A 377 -7.45 1.28 42.92
CA ILE A 377 -7.76 1.77 44.27
C ILE A 377 -6.49 2.05 45.11
N GLY A 378 -5.29 1.77 44.57
CA GLY A 378 -4.02 2.09 45.24
C GLY A 378 -3.79 1.30 46.52
N LYS A 379 -4.31 0.08 46.60
CA LYS A 379 -4.04 -0.85 47.70
C LYS A 379 -3.04 -1.91 47.21
N ASP A 380 -1.77 -1.60 47.38
CA ASP A 380 -0.71 -2.58 47.22
C ASP A 380 -0.63 -3.43 48.50
N ASN A 381 -0.69 -4.76 48.34
CA ASN A 381 -0.40 -5.74 49.39
C ASN A 381 1.00 -6.32 49.17
#